data_AF-A0A385TMW6-F1
#
_entry.id   AF-A0A385TMW6-F1
#
_cell.length_a   1.000
_cell.length_b   1.000
_cell.length_c   1.000
_cell.angle_alpha   90.00
_cell.angle_beta   90.00
_cell.angle_gamma   90.00
#
_symmetry.space_group_name_H-M   'P 1'
#
loop_
_entity.id
_entity.type
_entity.pdbx_description
1 polymer ?
#
loop_
_entity_poly.entity_id
_entity_poly.type
_entity_poly.pdbx_seq_one_letter_code
_entity_poly.pdbx_strand_id
1 'polypeptide(L)'
;MIKQHLLFKFNRFSANEVLAAWENADKSKDVILLESANSDWSIEVDGIQNISHPMFERFLSKIDVFDNGVQLYCKGVYENSNFKTENFIVSLQWISLHENSITMGYWGDYVNIELRSNVECDNGIWKQKDIYYQ
;
A
#
# COMPACT_ATOMS: atom_id res chain seq x y z
N MET A 1 -11.99 -28.61 -1.93
CA MET A 1 -11.91 -27.28 -1.29
C MET A 1 -10.59 -26.64 -1.70
N ILE A 2 -10.61 -25.81 -2.73
CA ILE A 2 -9.44 -25.02 -3.12
C ILE A 2 -9.33 -23.85 -2.13
N LYS A 3 -8.10 -23.60 -1.69
CA LYS A 3 -7.68 -22.70 -0.61
C LYS A 3 -8.32 -21.30 -0.70
N GLN A 4 -9.35 -21.01 0.12
CA GLN A 4 -9.82 -19.63 0.36
C GLN A 4 -8.72 -18.73 0.95
N HIS A 5 -7.65 -19.31 1.51
CA HIS A 5 -6.50 -18.58 2.04
C HIS A 5 -5.56 -17.95 0.98
N LEU A 6 -5.73 -18.19 -0.33
CA LEU A 6 -4.81 -17.68 -1.35
C LEU A 6 -5.27 -16.40 -2.07
N LEU A 7 -6.43 -15.84 -1.75
CA LEU A 7 -6.98 -14.70 -2.50
C LEU A 7 -6.49 -13.33 -2.01
N PHE A 8 -6.32 -13.16 -0.70
CA PHE A 8 -5.79 -11.92 -0.12
C PHE A 8 -4.25 -11.91 -0.20
N LYS A 9 -3.68 -10.77 -0.62
CA LYS A 9 -2.27 -10.67 -1.04
C LYS A 9 -1.32 -10.37 0.13
N PHE A 10 -1.39 -11.17 1.19
CA PHE A 10 -0.53 -10.99 2.36
C PHE A 10 0.97 -11.14 2.03
N ASN A 11 1.80 -10.35 2.69
CA ASN A 11 3.26 -10.35 2.59
C ASN A 11 3.76 -10.13 1.14
N ARG A 12 3.03 -9.33 0.36
CA ARG A 12 3.37 -8.98 -1.02
C ARG A 12 4.66 -8.17 -1.12
N PHE A 13 4.96 -7.36 -0.12
CA PHE A 13 6.10 -6.45 -0.15
C PHE A 13 7.23 -6.93 0.74
N SER A 14 8.43 -7.02 0.16
CA SER A 14 9.67 -7.14 0.92
C SER A 14 10.24 -5.75 1.18
N ALA A 15 10.51 -5.41 2.45
CA ALA A 15 11.10 -4.11 2.80
C ALA A 15 12.40 -3.85 2.03
N ASN A 16 13.26 -4.86 1.89
CA ASN A 16 14.52 -4.72 1.15
C ASN A 16 14.30 -4.43 -0.34
N GLU A 17 13.29 -5.06 -0.93
CA GLU A 17 12.96 -4.90 -2.35
C GLU A 17 12.37 -3.52 -2.62
N VAL A 18 11.44 -3.08 -1.78
CA VAL A 18 10.82 -1.75 -1.90
C VAL A 18 11.84 -0.63 -1.66
N LEU A 19 12.73 -0.80 -0.68
CA LEU A 19 13.81 0.16 -0.43
C LEU A 19 14.82 0.20 -1.59
N ALA A 20 15.15 -0.95 -2.20
CA ALA A 20 16.00 -0.97 -3.39
C ALA A 20 15.32 -0.30 -4.59
N ALA A 21 14.01 -0.51 -4.78
CA ALA A 21 13.24 0.21 -5.81
C ALA A 21 13.27 1.72 -5.56
N TRP A 22 13.06 2.14 -4.31
CA TRP A 22 13.18 3.54 -3.89
C TRP A 22 14.57 4.12 -4.16
N GLU A 23 15.64 3.42 -3.79
CA GLU A 23 17.02 3.87 -4.02
C GLU A 23 17.30 4.14 -5.50
N ASN A 24 16.88 3.20 -6.36
CA ASN A 24 17.10 3.25 -7.80
C ASN A 24 16.13 4.17 -8.57
N ALA A 25 15.03 4.60 -7.94
CA ALA A 25 14.04 5.42 -8.61
C ALA A 25 14.57 6.83 -8.95
N ASP A 26 14.14 7.33 -10.10
CA ASP A 26 14.39 8.71 -10.54
C ASP A 26 13.53 9.70 -9.75
N LYS A 27 14.16 10.37 -8.79
CA LYS A 27 13.53 11.33 -7.85
C LYS A 27 13.44 12.76 -8.42
N SER A 28 13.78 12.96 -9.70
CA SER A 28 13.65 14.28 -10.36
C SER A 28 12.24 14.57 -10.89
N LYS A 29 11.35 13.58 -10.83
CA LYS A 29 9.98 13.64 -11.33
C LYS A 29 8.99 14.01 -10.21
N ASP A 30 7.88 14.64 -10.60
CA ASP A 30 6.76 14.94 -9.68
C ASP A 30 6.08 13.66 -9.18
N VAL A 31 6.04 12.63 -10.04
CA VAL A 31 5.55 11.29 -9.72
C VAL A 31 6.69 10.30 -9.94
N ILE A 32 7.05 9.60 -8.88
CA ILE A 32 8.13 8.61 -8.84
C ILE A 32 7.52 7.22 -8.98
N LEU A 33 7.99 6.45 -9.96
CA LEU A 33 7.59 5.06 -10.11
C LEU A 33 8.54 4.15 -9.31
N LEU A 34 7.98 3.37 -8.39
CA LEU A 34 8.67 2.27 -7.72
C LEU A 34 8.21 0.96 -8.37
N GLU A 35 9.15 0.19 -8.89
CA GLU A 35 8.87 -1.08 -9.55
C GLU A 35 9.79 -2.16 -8.99
N SER A 36 9.25 -3.35 -8.78
CA SER A 36 10.09 -4.49 -8.44
C SER A 36 10.73 -5.12 -9.66
N ALA A 37 12.00 -5.50 -9.53
CA ALA A 37 12.70 -6.33 -10.50
C ALA A 37 12.38 -7.83 -10.39
N ASN A 38 11.79 -8.29 -9.28
CA ASN A 38 11.64 -9.71 -8.93
C ASN A 38 10.19 -10.14 -8.63
N SER A 39 9.27 -9.20 -8.53
CA SER A 39 7.88 -9.40 -8.10
C SER A 39 6.94 -8.59 -8.98
N ASP A 40 5.69 -9.04 -9.10
CA ASP A 40 4.68 -8.35 -9.91
C ASP A 40 4.01 -7.23 -9.10
N TRP A 41 4.72 -6.11 -8.96
CA TRP A 41 4.15 -4.87 -8.42
C TRP A 41 4.87 -3.63 -8.95
N SER A 42 4.09 -2.58 -9.11
CA SER A 42 4.55 -1.20 -9.29
C SER A 42 3.69 -0.27 -8.42
N ILE A 43 4.28 0.84 -7.98
CA ILE A 43 3.64 1.84 -7.12
C ILE A 43 4.06 3.22 -7.61
N GLU A 44 3.08 4.06 -7.93
CA GLU A 44 3.30 5.48 -8.18
C GLU A 44 3.38 6.25 -6.85
N VAL A 45 4.35 7.13 -6.71
CA VAL A 45 4.54 7.94 -5.49
C VAL A 45 4.56 9.40 -5.87
N ASP A 46 3.66 10.20 -5.27
CA ASP A 46 3.64 11.65 -5.46
C ASP A 46 3.87 12.40 -4.13
N GLY A 47 4.07 13.72 -4.22
CA GLY A 47 4.19 14.58 -3.04
C GLY A 47 5.50 14.45 -2.28
N ILE A 48 6.58 13.97 -2.91
CA ILE A 48 7.88 13.73 -2.25
C ILE A 48 8.47 14.98 -1.58
N GLN A 49 8.14 16.16 -2.06
CA GLN A 49 8.53 17.45 -1.48
C GLN A 49 7.91 17.70 -0.09
N ASN A 50 6.84 16.99 0.27
CA ASN A 50 6.12 17.18 1.52
C ASN A 50 6.77 16.45 2.70
N ILE A 51 7.69 15.52 2.44
CA ILE A 51 8.29 14.69 3.48
C ILE A 51 9.78 14.44 3.19
N SER A 52 10.59 14.35 4.25
CA SER A 52 12.01 14.02 4.06
C SER A 52 12.19 12.57 3.58
N HIS A 53 13.17 12.33 2.70
CA HIS A 53 13.47 10.98 2.21
C HIS A 53 13.72 9.97 3.35
N PRO A 54 14.49 10.27 4.42
CA PRO A 54 14.68 9.32 5.51
C PRO A 54 13.38 8.96 6.25
N MET A 55 12.44 9.91 6.33
CA MET A 55 11.14 9.66 6.96
C MET A 55 10.25 8.78 6.07
N PHE A 56 10.30 8.95 4.75
CA PHE A 56 9.62 8.06 3.81
C PHE A 56 10.25 6.66 3.76
N GLU A 57 11.58 6.56 3.79
CA GLU A 57 12.30 5.27 3.89
C GLU A 57 11.90 4.48 5.14
N ARG A 58 11.73 5.16 6.27
CA ARG A 58 11.19 4.55 7.49
C ARG A 58 9.78 3.99 7.29
N PHE A 59 8.92 4.70 6.56
CA PHE A 59 7.61 4.19 6.18
C PHE A 59 7.74 2.97 5.26
N LEU A 60 8.54 3.05 4.20
CA LEU A 60 8.75 1.95 3.24
C LEU A 60 9.28 0.68 3.92
N SER A 61 10.12 0.83 4.95
CA SER A 61 10.63 -0.31 5.75
C SER A 61 9.54 -1.07 6.52
N LYS A 62 8.32 -0.52 6.58
CA LYS A 62 7.13 -1.08 7.23
C LYS A 62 5.93 -1.21 6.29
N ILE A 63 6.13 -1.03 4.98
CA ILE A 63 5.04 -1.08 4.00
C ILE A 63 4.31 -2.42 4.00
N ASP A 64 5.01 -3.52 4.30
CA ASP A 64 4.45 -4.85 4.48
C ASP A 64 3.41 -4.90 5.60
N VAL A 65 3.69 -4.22 6.72
CA VAL A 65 2.78 -4.14 7.87
C VAL A 65 1.50 -3.39 7.49
N PHE A 66 1.63 -2.24 6.82
CA PHE A 66 0.47 -1.43 6.42
C PHE A 66 -0.37 -2.12 5.34
N ASP A 67 0.29 -2.72 4.36
CA ASP A 67 -0.38 -3.50 3.31
C ASP A 67 -1.11 -4.71 3.89
N ASN A 68 -0.46 -5.47 4.78
CA ASN A 68 -1.12 -6.56 5.51
C ASN A 68 -2.32 -6.07 6.33
N GLY A 69 -2.26 -4.86 6.89
CA GLY A 69 -3.39 -4.22 7.56
C GLY A 69 -4.58 -3.99 6.63
N VAL A 70 -4.34 -3.53 5.41
CA VAL A 70 -5.36 -3.40 4.36
C VAL A 70 -5.93 -4.76 3.95
N GLN A 71 -5.07 -5.75 3.71
CA GLN A 71 -5.52 -7.09 3.35
C GLN A 71 -6.35 -7.74 4.46
N LEU A 72 -5.99 -7.52 5.74
CA LEU A 72 -6.78 -7.96 6.90
C LEU A 72 -8.14 -7.25 6.96
N TYR A 73 -8.18 -5.93 6.72
CA TYR A 73 -9.43 -5.18 6.65
C TYR A 73 -10.34 -5.71 5.56
N CYS A 74 -9.84 -5.87 4.33
CA CYS A 74 -10.61 -6.41 3.21
C CYS A 74 -11.15 -7.81 3.50
N LYS A 75 -10.32 -8.68 4.10
CA LYS A 75 -10.74 -10.01 4.56
C LYS A 75 -11.85 -9.93 5.60
N GLY A 76 -11.72 -9.04 6.58
CA GLY A 76 -12.73 -8.83 7.61
C GLY A 76 -14.06 -8.33 7.04
N VAL A 77 -14.03 -7.38 6.10
CA VAL A 77 -15.26 -6.90 5.43
C VAL A 77 -15.89 -8.01 4.62
N TYR A 78 -15.11 -8.77 3.83
CA TYR A 78 -15.59 -9.92 3.07
C TYR A 78 -16.29 -10.94 3.97
N GLU A 79 -15.64 -11.36 5.06
CA GLU A 79 -16.15 -12.35 6.01
C GLU A 79 -17.47 -11.93 6.68
N ASN A 80 -17.79 -10.64 6.68
CA ASN A 80 -19.03 -10.08 7.21
C ASN A 80 -20.01 -9.60 6.11
N SER A 81 -19.75 -9.94 4.84
CA SER A 81 -20.57 -9.53 3.69
C SER A 81 -21.24 -10.72 2.99
N ASN A 82 -22.23 -10.42 2.13
CA ASN A 82 -22.83 -11.40 1.22
C ASN A 82 -22.27 -11.31 -0.21
N PHE A 83 -21.18 -10.56 -0.40
CA PHE A 83 -20.56 -10.36 -1.70
C PHE A 83 -19.49 -11.42 -1.97
N LYS A 84 -19.10 -11.57 -3.24
CA LYS A 84 -18.02 -12.48 -3.61
C LYS A 84 -16.66 -11.92 -3.21
N THR A 85 -15.68 -12.79 -2.95
CA THR A 85 -14.35 -12.39 -2.47
C THR A 85 -13.61 -11.47 -3.44
N GLU A 86 -13.85 -11.61 -4.74
CA GLU A 86 -13.23 -10.81 -5.81
C GLU A 86 -13.50 -9.31 -5.64
N ASN A 87 -14.60 -8.93 -4.96
CA ASN A 87 -14.92 -7.54 -4.65
C ASN A 87 -14.01 -6.93 -3.57
N PHE A 88 -13.14 -7.72 -2.94
CA PHE A 88 -12.30 -7.32 -1.81
C PHE A 88 -10.81 -7.57 -2.08
N ILE A 89 -10.47 -8.13 -3.23
CA ILE A 89 -9.08 -8.35 -3.64
C ILE A 89 -8.58 -7.05 -4.26
N VAL A 90 -7.67 -6.39 -3.55
CA VAL A 90 -7.15 -5.08 -3.93
C VAL A 90 -5.63 -5.10 -3.98
N SER A 91 -5.07 -4.25 -4.84
CA SER A 91 -3.64 -4.06 -5.01
C SER A 91 -3.28 -2.61 -4.73
N LEU A 92 -2.20 -2.36 -3.99
CA LEU A 92 -1.62 -1.02 -3.86
C LEU A 92 -1.12 -0.57 -5.23
N GLN A 93 -1.49 0.65 -5.62
CA GLN A 93 -1.22 1.23 -6.95
C GLN A 93 -0.52 2.57 -6.84
N TRP A 94 -0.86 3.36 -5.83
CA TRP A 94 -0.22 4.65 -5.60
C TRP A 94 -0.10 5.00 -4.12
N ILE A 95 0.84 5.88 -3.80
CA ILE A 95 1.09 6.46 -2.48
C ILE A 95 1.18 7.98 -2.65
N SER A 96 0.39 8.72 -1.88
CA SER A 96 0.49 10.17 -1.80
C SER A 96 1.08 10.61 -0.46
N LEU A 97 2.08 11.49 -0.54
CA LEU A 97 2.85 11.96 0.61
C LEU A 97 2.38 13.35 1.04
N HIS A 98 2.12 13.50 2.34
CA HIS A 98 1.76 14.76 2.98
C HIS A 98 2.68 15.02 4.18
N GLU A 99 2.66 16.24 4.74
CA GLU A 99 3.61 16.68 5.77
C GLU A 99 3.72 15.71 6.98
N ASN A 100 2.60 15.15 7.43
CA ASN A 100 2.54 14.22 8.56
C ASN A 100 1.69 12.97 8.30
N SER A 101 1.29 12.74 7.06
CA SER A 101 0.45 11.61 6.70
C SER A 101 0.79 11.08 5.31
N ILE A 102 0.41 9.84 5.08
CA ILE A 102 0.56 9.12 3.83
C ILE A 102 -0.78 8.49 3.51
N THR A 103 -1.25 8.67 2.28
CA THR A 103 -2.41 7.94 1.76
C THR A 103 -1.92 6.87 0.81
N MET A 104 -2.30 5.63 1.07
CA MET A 104 -2.06 4.47 0.23
C MET A 104 -3.34 4.16 -0.54
N GLY A 105 -3.27 4.18 -1.87
CA GLY A 105 -4.39 3.98 -2.77
C GLY A 105 -4.37 2.62 -3.46
N TYR A 106 -5.49 1.93 -3.37
CA TYR A 106 -5.68 0.56 -3.82
C TYR A 106 -6.78 0.47 -4.87
N TRP A 107 -6.53 -0.26 -5.96
CA TRP A 107 -7.57 -0.65 -6.91
C TRP A 107 -7.99 -2.10 -6.72
N GLY A 108 -9.27 -2.38 -6.92
CA GLY A 108 -9.77 -3.75 -7.04
C GLY A 108 -9.20 -4.46 -8.27
N ASP A 109 -8.72 -5.69 -8.08
CA ASP A 109 -8.13 -6.47 -9.18
C ASP A 109 -9.16 -6.95 -10.20
N TYR A 110 -10.40 -7.15 -9.76
CA TYR A 110 -11.47 -7.78 -10.55
C TYR A 110 -12.69 -6.88 -10.71
N VAL A 111 -12.74 -5.76 -9.98
CA VAL A 111 -13.85 -4.82 -9.95
C VAL A 111 -13.32 -3.40 -9.90
N ASN A 112 -14.06 -2.47 -10.49
CA ASN A 112 -13.70 -1.06 -10.46
C ASN A 112 -14.09 -0.42 -9.13
N ILE A 113 -13.27 -0.62 -8.10
CA ILE A 113 -13.42 -0.01 -6.77
C ILE A 113 -12.08 0.56 -6.32
N GLU A 114 -12.13 1.68 -5.61
CA GLU A 114 -10.98 2.26 -4.95
C GLU A 114 -11.09 2.03 -3.44
N LEU A 115 -9.97 1.67 -2.81
CA LEU A 115 -9.82 1.63 -1.37
C LEU A 115 -8.64 2.49 -0.97
N ARG A 116 -8.79 3.23 0.12
CA ARG A 116 -7.74 4.08 0.68
C ARG A 116 -7.38 3.65 2.07
N SER A 117 -6.09 3.71 2.38
CA SER A 117 -5.57 3.63 3.73
C SER A 117 -4.77 4.86 4.09
N ASN A 118 -5.13 5.49 5.20
CA ASN A 118 -4.43 6.65 5.73
C ASN A 118 -3.50 6.22 6.87
N VAL A 119 -2.25 6.63 6.77
CA VAL A 119 -1.19 6.37 7.75
C VAL A 119 -0.68 7.73 8.26
N GLU A 120 -0.64 7.92 9.56
CA GLU A 120 -0.15 9.17 10.18
C GLU A 120 1.16 8.93 10.92
N CYS A 121 2.03 9.93 10.93
CA CYS A 121 3.25 9.94 11.72
C CYS A 121 3.03 10.75 13.01
N ASP A 122 3.21 10.11 14.15
CA ASP A 122 3.26 10.79 15.45
C ASP A 122 4.61 10.49 16.10
N ASN A 123 5.40 11.53 16.36
CA ASN A 123 6.74 11.43 16.95
C ASN A 123 7.68 10.43 16.20
N GLY A 124 7.62 10.42 14.87
CA GLY A 124 8.43 9.52 14.04
C GLY A 124 7.92 8.08 13.97
N ILE A 125 6.75 7.79 14.56
CA ILE A 125 6.11 6.47 14.56
C ILE A 125 4.90 6.52 13.64
N TRP A 126 4.94 5.74 12.58
CA TRP A 126 3.86 5.57 11.62
C TRP A 126 2.77 4.64 12.16
N LYS A 127 1.50 5.04 12.05
CA LYS A 127 0.33 4.25 12.45
C LYS A 127 -0.76 4.33 11.40
N GLN A 128 -1.31 3.18 11.02
CA GLN A 128 -2.51 3.11 10.17
C GLN A 128 -3.72 3.58 10.97
N LYS A 129 -4.40 4.61 10.47
CA LYS A 129 -5.53 5.25 11.16
C LYS A 129 -6.85 4.76 10.63
N ASP A 130 -7.02 4.86 9.32
CA ASP A 130 -8.27 4.56 8.65
C ASP A 130 -8.05 3.74 7.39
N ILE A 131 -9.05 2.93 7.07
CA ILE A 131 -9.15 2.15 5.83
C ILE A 131 -10.61 2.19 5.39
N TYR A 132 -10.86 2.64 4.16
CA TYR A 132 -12.23 2.80 3.65
C TYR A 132 -12.30 2.69 2.13
N TYR A 133 -13.45 2.25 1.61
CA TYR A 133 -13.77 2.27 0.19
C TYR A 133 -14.26 3.67 -0.22
N GLN A 134 -13.95 4.08 -1.46
CA GLN A 134 -14.40 5.34 -2.06
C GLN A 134 -15.48 5.13 -3.10
#